data_AF-A0LP24-F1
#
_entry.id   AF-A0LP24-F1
#
_cell.length_a   1.000
_cell.length_b   1.000
_cell.length_c   1.000
_cell.angle_alpha   90.00
_cell.angle_beta   90.00
_cell.angle_gamma   90.00
#
_symmetry.space_group_name_H-M   'P 1'
#
loop_
_entity.id
_entity.type
_entity.pdbx_description
1 polymer ?
#
loop_
_entity_poly.entity_id
_entity_poly.type
_entity_poly.pdbx_seq_one_letter_code
_entity_poly.pdbx_strand_id
1 'polypeptide(L)'
;MADEGGFDFPKNCERVPFVEEEIVVLRQSIEISEELISDYYKVTTSEWKRYRYDIQSLRDLQEEEVTDSAFAQIRRYLRCPNERLRGSEPGDYFKICLQDHVIRRALRRDPKILLLPLTTYIVTHELIHVIRFAKFLQRFLVSPTERDSEEVRVHELTHRLLHRRKIHGLAEVLSAFRDCRNMENFLGAVA
;
A
#
# COMPACT_ATOMS: atom_id res chain seq x y z
N MET A 1 3.11 -44.13 -12.18
CA MET A 1 3.38 -43.15 -13.25
C MET A 1 2.72 -41.85 -12.80
N ALA A 2 3.49 -40.78 -12.76
CA ALA A 2 3.30 -39.64 -11.87
C ALA A 2 1.96 -38.90 -12.05
N ASP A 3 1.41 -38.52 -10.89
CA ASP A 3 0.33 -37.56 -10.68
C ASP A 3 0.89 -36.16 -10.97
N GLU A 4 0.53 -35.57 -12.11
CA GLU A 4 0.86 -34.18 -12.47
C GLU A 4 -0.07 -33.26 -11.69
N GLY A 5 0.29 -33.00 -10.43
CA GLY A 5 -0.33 -31.99 -9.57
C GLY A 5 -0.13 -30.58 -10.13
N GLY A 6 -0.98 -30.20 -11.08
CA GLY A 6 -1.21 -28.81 -11.45
C GLY A 6 -1.88 -28.09 -10.28
N PHE A 7 -1.16 -27.16 -9.66
CA PHE A 7 -1.70 -26.27 -8.63
C PHE A 7 -2.65 -25.27 -9.30
N ASP A 8 -3.90 -25.71 -9.52
CA ASP A 8 -4.97 -24.85 -10.03
C ASP A 8 -5.38 -23.89 -8.90
N PHE A 9 -4.95 -22.64 -8.99
CA PHE A 9 -5.49 -21.58 -8.14
C PHE A 9 -7.00 -21.54 -8.38
N PRO A 10 -7.86 -21.62 -7.35
CA PRO A 10 -9.29 -21.47 -7.56
C PRO A 10 -9.54 -20.12 -8.22
N LYS A 11 -9.95 -20.15 -9.49
CA LYS A 11 -10.19 -18.99 -10.37
C LYS A 11 -11.35 -18.08 -9.95
N ASN A 12 -11.83 -18.22 -8.72
CA ASN A 12 -12.93 -17.45 -8.15
C ASN A 12 -12.72 -17.30 -6.63
N CYS A 13 -11.71 -16.53 -6.22
CA CYS A 13 -11.69 -16.00 -4.85
C CYS A 13 -12.58 -14.75 -4.83
N GLU A 14 -13.64 -14.79 -4.03
CA GLU A 14 -14.57 -13.68 -3.90
C GLU A 14 -13.84 -12.42 -3.42
N ARG A 15 -13.98 -11.34 -4.18
CA ARG A 15 -13.42 -10.01 -3.90
C ARG A 15 -14.27 -9.31 -2.83
N VAL A 16 -14.23 -9.83 -1.61
CA VAL A 16 -15.03 -9.34 -0.48
C VAL A 16 -14.42 -8.07 0.11
N PRO A 17 -15.13 -6.93 0.10
CA PRO A 17 -14.64 -5.71 0.71
C PRO A 17 -14.60 -5.80 2.24
N PHE A 18 -13.89 -4.88 2.87
CA PHE A 18 -13.93 -4.71 4.31
C PHE A 18 -15.33 -4.30 4.78
N VAL A 19 -15.70 -4.83 5.96
CA VAL A 19 -16.89 -4.39 6.70
C VAL A 19 -16.55 -3.15 7.53
N GLU A 20 -17.57 -2.48 8.06
CA GLU A 20 -17.38 -1.20 8.77
C GLU A 20 -16.39 -1.30 9.94
N GLU A 21 -16.39 -2.41 10.68
CA GLU A 21 -15.46 -2.65 11.78
C GLU A 21 -14.00 -2.71 11.32
N GLU A 22 -13.75 -3.31 10.15
CA GLU A 22 -12.42 -3.37 9.55
C GLU A 22 -12.00 -2.03 8.94
N ILE A 23 -12.96 -1.26 8.41
CA ILE A 23 -12.72 0.12 7.95
C ILE A 23 -12.30 1.02 9.12
N VAL A 24 -12.88 0.84 10.32
CA VAL A 24 -12.44 1.57 11.52
C VAL A 24 -10.98 1.24 11.86
N VAL A 25 -10.59 -0.04 11.78
CA VAL A 25 -9.19 -0.47 11.99
C VAL A 25 -8.27 0.10 10.91
N LEU A 26 -8.71 0.11 9.66
CA LEU A 26 -7.95 0.70 8.55
C LEU A 26 -7.71 2.20 8.79
N ARG A 27 -8.74 2.97 9.19
CA ARG A 27 -8.59 4.40 9.52
C ARG A 27 -7.58 4.63 10.63
N GLN A 28 -7.65 3.84 11.71
CA GLN A 28 -6.65 3.89 12.77
C GLN A 28 -5.23 3.61 12.25
N SER A 29 -5.08 2.65 11.34
CA SER A 29 -3.77 2.33 10.75
C SER A 29 -3.23 3.45 9.87
N ILE A 30 -4.10 4.19 9.19
CA ILE A 30 -3.73 5.38 8.40
C ILE A 30 -3.22 6.49 9.32
N GLU A 31 -3.96 6.82 10.37
CA GLU A 31 -3.56 7.85 11.35
C GLU A 31 -2.17 7.56 11.96
N ILE A 32 -1.94 6.30 12.39
CA ILE A 32 -0.65 5.87 12.93
C ILE A 32 0.46 6.03 11.89
N SER A 33 0.20 5.65 10.64
CA SER A 33 1.17 5.69 9.56
C SER A 33 1.51 7.14 9.18
N GLU A 34 0.51 8.01 9.07
CA GLU A 34 0.70 9.44 8.79
C GLU A 34 1.51 10.12 9.90
N GLU A 35 1.22 9.86 11.18
CA GLU A 35 2.00 10.38 12.31
C GLU A 35 3.47 9.93 12.21
N LEU A 36 3.69 8.62 12.02
CA LEU A 36 5.02 8.03 11.90
C LEU A 36 5.84 8.66 10.76
N ILE A 37 5.20 8.84 9.62
CA ILE A 37 5.83 9.37 8.41
C ILE A 37 6.08 10.87 8.54
N SER A 38 5.16 11.61 9.16
CA SER A 38 5.32 13.03 9.49
C SER A 38 6.53 13.25 10.39
N ASP A 39 6.65 12.45 11.45
CA ASP A 39 7.78 12.50 12.39
C ASP A 39 9.12 12.27 11.72
N TYR A 40 9.18 11.30 10.80
CA TYR A 40 10.42 10.89 10.15
C TYR A 40 10.86 11.88 9.06
N TYR A 41 9.97 12.22 8.13
CA TYR A 41 10.28 13.11 7.01
C TYR A 41 10.13 14.60 7.33
N LYS A 42 9.70 14.93 8.56
CA LYS A 42 9.38 16.29 9.01
C LYS A 42 8.34 16.96 8.10
N VAL A 43 7.35 16.18 7.69
CA VAL A 43 6.25 16.63 6.82
C VAL A 43 5.23 17.37 7.68
N THR A 44 4.98 18.62 7.32
CA THR A 44 3.92 19.44 7.93
C THR A 44 2.55 19.09 7.34
N THR A 45 1.47 19.42 8.05
CA THR A 45 0.09 19.27 7.54
C THR A 45 -0.11 19.95 6.18
N SER A 46 0.54 21.09 5.96
CA SER A 46 0.47 21.81 4.68
C SER A 46 1.18 21.08 3.55
N GLU A 47 2.26 20.35 3.84
CA GLU A 47 2.96 19.52 2.85
C GLU A 47 2.19 18.24 2.51
N TRP A 48 1.51 17.63 3.48
CA TRP A 48 0.58 16.53 3.20
C TRP A 48 -0.50 16.92 2.18
N LYS A 49 -1.09 18.11 2.34
CA LYS A 49 -2.03 18.67 1.36
C LYS A 49 -1.42 18.85 -0.04
N ARG A 50 -0.10 19.04 -0.14
CA ARG A 50 0.62 19.15 -1.42
C ARG A 50 0.89 17.80 -2.05
N TYR A 51 1.03 16.73 -1.26
CA TYR A 51 1.24 15.37 -1.78
C TYR A 51 -0.01 14.74 -2.40
N ARG A 52 -1.20 15.35 -2.22
CA ARG A 52 -2.45 15.02 -2.91
C ARG A 52 -2.63 13.51 -3.11
N TYR A 53 -2.80 12.79 -2.02
CA TYR A 53 -3.10 11.36 -2.09
C TYR A 53 -4.47 11.05 -1.49
N ASP A 54 -4.97 9.89 -1.85
CA ASP A 54 -6.15 9.27 -1.26
C ASP A 54 -5.90 7.78 -1.03
N ILE A 55 -6.55 7.22 -0.02
CA ILE A 55 -6.46 5.80 0.31
C ILE A 55 -7.86 5.23 0.22
N GLN A 56 -8.07 4.28 -0.69
CA GLN A 56 -9.36 3.65 -0.90
C GLN A 56 -9.28 2.14 -0.69
N SER A 57 -10.30 1.62 -0.02
CA SER A 57 -10.55 0.18 0.14
C SER A 57 -11.32 -0.37 -1.05
N LEU A 58 -11.41 -1.69 -1.16
CA LEU A 58 -11.97 -2.40 -2.32
C LEU A 58 -13.38 -1.91 -2.73
N ARG A 59 -14.20 -1.43 -1.79
CA ARG A 59 -15.56 -0.95 -2.07
C ARG A 59 -15.59 0.27 -2.99
N ASP A 60 -14.56 1.11 -2.94
CA ASP A 60 -14.50 2.39 -3.66
C ASP A 60 -13.56 2.34 -4.88
N LEU A 61 -13.00 1.16 -5.19
CA LEU A 61 -12.13 0.96 -6.34
C LEU A 61 -12.91 0.70 -7.63
N GLN A 62 -12.41 1.21 -8.74
CA GLN A 62 -12.85 0.82 -10.08
C GLN A 62 -12.27 -0.55 -10.46
N GLU A 63 -12.86 -1.22 -11.44
CA GLU A 63 -12.43 -2.58 -11.83
C GLU A 63 -10.95 -2.64 -12.24
N GLU A 64 -10.46 -1.61 -12.93
CA GLU A 64 -9.05 -1.49 -13.37
C GLU A 64 -8.09 -1.19 -12.21
N GLU A 65 -8.63 -0.76 -11.07
CA GLU A 65 -7.90 -0.47 -9.84
C GLU A 65 -7.83 -1.68 -8.90
N VAL A 66 -8.43 -2.81 -9.27
CA VAL A 66 -8.42 -4.05 -8.48
C VAL A 66 -7.39 -5.05 -9.03
N THR A 67 -6.60 -5.64 -8.13
CA THR A 67 -5.64 -6.70 -8.47
C THR A 67 -5.62 -7.78 -7.38
N ASP A 68 -5.44 -9.03 -7.78
CA ASP A 68 -5.33 -10.19 -6.88
C ASP A 68 -3.88 -10.50 -6.47
N SER A 69 -2.92 -9.68 -6.91
CA SER A 69 -1.48 -9.96 -6.83
C SER A 69 -0.70 -9.06 -5.87
N ALA A 70 -1.37 -8.18 -5.12
CA ALA A 70 -0.73 -7.22 -4.22
C ALA A 70 -1.70 -6.81 -3.12
N PHE A 71 -1.19 -6.44 -1.94
CA PHE A 71 -2.03 -5.87 -0.88
C PHE A 71 -2.55 -4.47 -1.22
N ALA A 72 -1.78 -3.72 -2.01
CA ALA A 72 -2.09 -2.38 -2.42
C ALA A 72 -1.46 -2.10 -3.79
N GLN A 73 -1.96 -1.09 -4.49
CA GLN A 73 -1.29 -0.51 -5.65
C GLN A 73 -1.46 1.00 -5.66
N ILE A 74 -0.44 1.74 -6.08
CA ILE A 74 -0.50 3.18 -6.26
C ILE A 74 -0.80 3.51 -7.71
N ARG A 75 -1.87 4.28 -7.93
CA ARG A 75 -2.21 4.87 -9.22
C ARG A 75 -1.91 6.36 -9.20
N ARG A 76 -1.24 6.84 -10.25
CA ARG A 76 -0.94 8.26 -10.43
C ARG A 76 -1.89 8.85 -11.46
N TYR A 77 -2.57 9.92 -11.07
CA TYR A 77 -3.45 10.67 -11.94
C TYR A 77 -2.87 12.07 -12.15
N LEU A 78 -2.79 12.50 -13.41
CA LEU A 78 -2.31 13.84 -13.79
C LEU A 78 -3.28 14.97 -13.36
N ARG A 79 -4.49 14.63 -12.88
CA ARG A 79 -5.52 15.56 -12.39
C ARG A 79 -6.37 14.90 -11.30
N CYS A 80 -6.67 15.64 -10.23
CA CYS A 80 -7.81 15.31 -9.35
C CYS A 80 -9.11 15.40 -10.18
N PRO A 81 -9.96 14.36 -10.25
CA PRO A 81 -11.23 14.42 -10.98
C PRO A 81 -12.19 15.51 -10.46
N ASN A 82 -12.08 15.88 -9.18
CA ASN A 82 -13.08 16.71 -8.48
C ASN A 82 -12.62 18.13 -8.08
N GLU A 83 -11.38 18.56 -8.36
CA GLU A 83 -10.90 19.90 -7.95
C GLU A 83 -10.59 20.83 -9.13
N ARG A 84 -11.39 21.90 -9.29
CA ARG A 84 -11.04 23.05 -10.13
C ARG A 84 -10.20 24.05 -9.33
N LEU A 85 -8.88 23.96 -9.43
CA LEU A 85 -7.98 24.96 -8.82
C LEU A 85 -7.49 25.99 -9.85
N ARG A 86 -7.55 27.27 -9.46
CA ARG A 86 -6.89 28.39 -10.15
C ARG A 86 -5.39 28.34 -9.83
N GLY A 87 -4.54 28.13 -10.83
CA GLY A 87 -3.08 28.22 -10.69
C GLY A 87 -2.33 27.19 -11.55
N SER A 88 -1.31 27.66 -12.26
CA SER A 88 -0.71 27.04 -13.45
C SER A 88 0.35 25.95 -13.20
N GLU A 89 0.12 25.00 -12.29
CA GLU A 89 1.02 23.82 -12.15
C GLU A 89 0.19 22.53 -12.02
N PRO A 90 0.31 21.57 -12.95
CA PRO A 90 -0.34 20.26 -12.83
C PRO A 90 0.35 19.45 -11.72
N GLY A 91 -0.24 19.41 -10.53
CA GLY A 91 0.22 18.54 -9.45
C GLY A 91 -0.35 17.13 -9.59
N ASP A 92 0.53 16.12 -9.57
CA ASP A 92 0.16 14.70 -9.54
C ASP A 92 -0.74 14.40 -8.33
N TYR A 93 -1.74 13.53 -8.53
CA TYR A 93 -2.58 12.94 -7.49
C TYR A 93 -2.31 11.44 -7.41
N PHE A 94 -2.12 10.92 -6.19
CA PHE A 94 -1.80 9.51 -5.96
C PHE A 94 -2.96 8.80 -5.25
N LYS A 95 -3.49 7.74 -5.84
CA LYS A 95 -4.50 6.90 -5.19
C LYS A 95 -3.88 5.58 -4.76
N ILE A 96 -3.85 5.33 -3.45
CA ILE A 96 -3.48 4.04 -2.87
C ILE A 96 -4.73 3.16 -2.85
N CYS A 97 -4.71 2.09 -3.64
CA CYS A 97 -5.83 1.18 -3.83
C CYS A 97 -5.58 -0.11 -3.04
N LEU A 98 -6.18 -0.23 -1.85
CA LEU A 98 -6.05 -1.40 -0.98
C LEU A 98 -6.92 -2.56 -1.48
N GLN A 99 -6.33 -3.74 -1.50
CA GLN A 99 -6.95 -4.96 -2.00
C GLN A 99 -7.46 -5.80 -0.82
N ASP A 100 -8.61 -5.43 -0.25
CA ASP A 100 -9.18 -6.03 0.96
C ASP A 100 -9.21 -7.57 0.89
N HIS A 101 -9.57 -8.12 -0.27
CA HIS A 101 -9.65 -9.56 -0.51
C HIS A 101 -8.29 -10.27 -0.39
N VAL A 102 -7.20 -9.61 -0.79
CA VAL A 102 -5.82 -10.10 -0.63
C VAL A 102 -5.38 -9.99 0.83
N ILE A 103 -5.66 -8.87 1.48
CA ILE A 103 -5.35 -8.67 2.91
C ILE A 103 -6.06 -9.75 3.76
N ARG A 104 -7.36 -9.97 3.52
CA ARG A 104 -8.13 -11.03 4.19
C ARG A 104 -7.57 -12.41 3.92
N ARG A 105 -7.05 -12.69 2.72
CA ARG A 105 -6.40 -13.97 2.42
C ARG A 105 -5.18 -14.16 3.31
N ALA A 106 -4.35 -13.14 3.50
CA ALA A 106 -3.20 -13.21 4.40
C ALA A 106 -3.63 -13.46 5.85
N LEU A 107 -4.66 -12.76 6.34
CA LEU A 107 -5.20 -12.95 7.69
C LEU A 107 -5.77 -14.36 7.92
N ARG A 108 -6.43 -14.94 6.91
CA ARG A 108 -6.90 -16.34 6.98
C ARG A 108 -5.75 -17.35 6.91
N ARG A 109 -4.71 -17.05 6.12
CA ARG A 109 -3.55 -17.93 5.95
C ARG A 109 -2.70 -18.02 7.21
N ASP A 110 -2.54 -16.91 7.92
CA ASP A 110 -1.74 -16.85 9.15
C ASP A 110 -2.55 -16.17 10.29
N PRO A 111 -3.18 -16.95 11.17
CA PRO A 111 -3.98 -16.44 12.28
C PRO A 111 -3.20 -15.61 13.31
N LYS A 112 -1.86 -15.64 13.27
CA LYS A 112 -1.02 -14.80 14.14
C LYS A 112 -0.93 -13.35 13.63
N ILE A 113 -1.23 -13.13 12.36
CA ILE A 113 -1.26 -11.80 11.75
C ILE A 113 -2.60 -11.16 12.06
N LEU A 114 -2.54 -10.00 12.70
CA LEU A 114 -3.71 -9.19 13.02
C LEU A 114 -3.92 -8.10 11.97
N LEU A 115 -5.17 -7.68 11.77
CA LEU A 115 -5.51 -6.67 10.76
C LEU A 115 -4.78 -5.35 11.00
N LEU A 116 -4.85 -4.78 12.21
CA LEU A 116 -4.25 -3.48 12.53
C LEU A 116 -2.74 -3.41 12.19
N PRO A 117 -1.86 -4.28 12.74
CA PRO A 117 -0.44 -4.20 12.42
C PRO A 117 -0.15 -4.48 10.93
N LEU A 118 -0.94 -5.33 10.26
CA LEU A 118 -0.78 -5.59 8.83
C LEU A 118 -1.14 -4.36 7.99
N THR A 119 -2.29 -3.73 8.24
CA THR A 119 -2.68 -2.53 7.50
C THR A 119 -1.79 -1.34 7.84
N THR A 120 -1.30 -1.21 9.08
CA THR A 120 -0.29 -0.21 9.42
C THR A 120 0.99 -0.42 8.63
N TYR A 121 1.45 -1.67 8.48
CA TYR A 121 2.60 -2.00 7.66
C TYR A 121 2.39 -1.60 6.19
N ILE A 122 1.27 -2.04 5.60
CA ILE A 122 0.94 -1.75 4.19
C ILE A 122 0.83 -0.24 3.98
N VAL A 123 0.04 0.47 4.79
CA VAL A 123 -0.15 1.92 4.61
C VAL A 123 1.15 2.69 4.82
N THR A 124 1.98 2.31 5.80
CA THR A 124 3.30 2.92 5.99
C THR A 124 4.17 2.74 4.74
N HIS A 125 4.18 1.54 4.16
CA HIS A 125 4.91 1.24 2.92
C HIS A 125 4.45 2.13 1.76
N GLU A 126 3.15 2.21 1.52
CA GLU A 126 2.59 3.00 0.41
C GLU A 126 2.77 4.51 0.62
N LEU A 127 2.66 5.02 1.85
CA LEU A 127 2.90 6.44 2.13
C LEU A 127 4.37 6.83 1.92
N ILE A 128 5.31 5.94 2.22
CA ILE A 128 6.72 6.15 1.87
C ILE A 128 6.86 6.27 0.36
N HIS A 129 6.21 5.41 -0.42
CA HIS A 129 6.20 5.53 -1.88
C HIS A 129 5.63 6.88 -2.33
N VAL A 130 4.47 7.31 -1.83
CA VAL A 130 3.87 8.62 -2.17
C VAL A 130 4.84 9.77 -1.94
N ILE A 131 5.48 9.84 -0.76
CA ILE A 131 6.45 10.91 -0.46
C ILE A 131 7.65 10.84 -1.39
N ARG A 132 8.15 9.64 -1.66
CA ARG A 132 9.33 9.46 -2.52
C ARG A 132 9.00 9.82 -3.95
N PHE A 133 7.83 9.47 -4.46
CA PHE A 133 7.36 9.89 -5.77
C PHE A 133 7.16 11.41 -5.87
N ALA A 134 6.55 12.02 -4.85
CA ALA A 134 6.31 13.45 -4.83
C ALA A 134 7.61 14.28 -4.68
N LYS A 135 8.60 13.80 -3.93
CA LYS A 135 9.90 14.46 -3.77
C LYS A 135 10.87 14.18 -4.92
N PHE A 136 10.75 13.03 -5.58
CA PHE A 136 11.63 12.61 -6.66
C PHE A 136 10.81 12.40 -7.95
N LEU A 137 10.56 13.50 -8.67
CA LEU A 137 9.80 13.55 -9.93
C LEU A 137 10.30 12.62 -11.06
N GLN A 138 11.45 11.94 -10.92
CA GLN A 138 12.19 11.43 -12.07
C GLN A 138 12.00 9.96 -12.47
N ARG A 139 11.22 9.12 -11.78
CA ARG A 139 11.22 7.68 -12.08
C ARG A 139 9.87 6.99 -11.86
N PHE A 140 8.90 7.27 -12.73
CA PHE A 140 7.79 6.33 -12.98
C PHE A 140 7.98 5.48 -14.26
N LEU A 141 9.02 5.78 -15.06
CA LEU A 141 9.42 5.05 -16.27
C LEU A 141 10.70 4.24 -16.01
N VAL A 142 10.68 3.45 -14.95
CA VAL A 142 11.87 2.83 -14.39
C VAL A 142 12.04 1.41 -14.92
N SER A 143 13.28 1.04 -15.24
CA SER A 143 13.62 -0.35 -15.61
C SER A 143 13.26 -1.31 -14.46
N PRO A 144 13.00 -2.60 -14.73
CA PRO A 144 12.65 -3.56 -13.69
C PRO A 144 13.63 -3.57 -12.50
N THR A 145 14.93 -3.49 -12.78
CA THR A 145 16.01 -3.48 -11.77
C THR A 145 15.94 -2.29 -10.81
N GLU A 146 15.58 -1.13 -11.32
CA GLU A 146 15.45 0.09 -10.52
C GLU A 146 14.16 0.10 -9.71
N ARG A 147 13.09 -0.57 -10.18
CA ARG A 147 11.88 -0.83 -9.39
C ARG A 147 12.20 -1.74 -8.20
N ASP A 148 12.89 -2.86 -8.44
CA ASP A 148 13.29 -3.78 -7.37
C ASP A 148 14.16 -3.08 -6.31
N SER A 149 15.07 -2.22 -6.76
CA SER A 149 15.92 -1.42 -5.86
C SER A 149 15.11 -0.42 -5.01
N GLU A 150 14.04 0.13 -5.58
CA GLU A 150 13.14 1.01 -4.86
C GLU A 150 12.29 0.24 -3.85
N GLU A 151 11.73 -0.90 -4.24
CA GLU A 151 10.97 -1.77 -3.32
C GLU A 151 11.82 -2.21 -2.12
N VAL A 152 13.06 -2.63 -2.36
CA VAL A 152 13.99 -2.98 -1.27
C VAL A 152 14.19 -1.80 -0.32
N ARG A 153 14.40 -0.60 -0.86
CA ARG A 153 14.62 0.60 -0.04
C ARG A 153 13.40 0.99 0.77
N VAL A 154 12.21 0.95 0.16
CA VAL A 154 10.96 1.26 0.86
C VAL A 154 10.72 0.22 1.94
N HIS A 155 10.85 -1.06 1.61
CA HIS A 155 10.72 -2.18 2.56
C HIS A 155 11.62 -2.02 3.79
N GLU A 156 12.91 -1.76 3.58
CA GLU A 156 13.87 -1.53 4.68
C GLU A 156 13.48 -0.33 5.54
N LEU A 157 13.01 0.75 4.92
CA LEU A 157 12.55 1.93 5.65
C LEU A 157 11.27 1.63 6.44
N THR A 158 10.28 0.97 5.85
CA THR A 158 9.04 0.52 6.49
C THR A 158 9.36 -0.30 7.74
N HIS A 159 10.20 -1.33 7.60
CA HIS A 159 10.67 -2.15 8.71
C HIS A 159 11.33 -1.32 9.80
N ARG A 160 12.27 -0.46 9.45
CA ARG A 160 13.01 0.38 10.40
C ARG A 160 12.09 1.33 11.17
N LEU A 161 11.11 1.94 10.52
CA LEU A 161 10.18 2.88 11.15
C LEU A 161 9.21 2.18 12.09
N LEU A 162 8.73 1.00 11.70
CA LEU A 162 7.76 0.23 12.47
C LEU A 162 8.39 -0.57 13.61
N HIS A 163 9.63 -1.03 13.47
CA HIS A 163 10.30 -1.91 14.45
C HIS A 163 10.30 -1.35 15.90
N ARG A 164 10.27 -0.03 16.07
CA ARG A 164 10.29 0.61 17.39
C ARG A 164 8.91 0.94 17.96
N ARG A 165 7.83 0.70 17.20
CA ARG A 165 6.46 1.05 17.62
C ARG A 165 5.85 -0.07 18.44
N LYS A 166 5.10 0.33 19.48
CA LYS A 166 4.42 -0.59 20.39
C LYS A 166 3.01 -0.92 19.87
N ILE A 167 2.94 -1.60 18.73
CA ILE A 167 1.68 -2.09 18.16
C ILE A 167 1.61 -3.59 18.42
N HIS A 168 0.54 -4.03 19.07
CA HIS A 168 0.31 -5.45 19.34
C HIS A 168 0.21 -6.25 18.03
N GLY A 169 0.97 -7.34 17.91
CA GLY A 169 1.00 -8.18 16.70
C GLY A 169 1.94 -7.69 15.58
N LEU A 170 2.67 -6.59 15.77
CA LEU A 170 3.54 -6.02 14.73
C LEU A 170 4.80 -6.84 14.49
N ALA A 171 5.34 -7.49 15.52
CA ALA A 171 6.53 -8.33 15.38
C ALA A 171 6.27 -9.52 14.45
N GLU A 172 5.08 -10.10 14.52
CA GLU A 172 4.59 -11.18 13.67
C GLU A 172 4.51 -10.73 12.21
N VAL A 173 3.98 -9.53 11.95
CA VAL A 173 3.94 -8.93 10.61
C VAL A 173 5.34 -8.71 10.07
N LEU A 174 6.22 -8.05 10.83
CA LEU A 174 7.60 -7.80 10.39
C LEU A 174 8.35 -9.12 10.13
N SER A 175 8.11 -10.15 10.93
CA SER A 175 8.70 -11.48 10.74
C SER A 175 8.17 -12.17 9.47
N ALA A 176 6.85 -12.15 9.25
CA ALA A 176 6.23 -12.76 8.07
C ALA A 176 6.65 -12.09 6.76
N PHE A 177 6.83 -10.77 6.78
CA PHE A 177 7.27 -9.96 5.65
C PHE A 177 8.73 -9.52 5.83
N ARG A 178 9.62 -10.44 6.22
CA ARG A 178 11.05 -10.13 6.32
C ARG A 178 11.70 -9.97 4.96
N ASP A 179 11.30 -10.82 4.01
CA ASP A 179 11.78 -10.77 2.62
C ASP A 179 10.88 -9.85 1.79
N CYS A 180 11.49 -8.92 1.05
CA CYS A 180 10.78 -8.00 0.17
C CYS A 180 9.92 -8.71 -0.89
N ARG A 181 10.31 -9.91 -1.31
CA ARG A 181 9.57 -10.76 -2.27
C ARG A 181 8.25 -11.32 -1.74
N ASN A 182 8.06 -11.29 -0.42
CA ASN A 182 6.81 -11.72 0.20
C ASN A 182 5.76 -10.60 0.21
N MET A 183 6.14 -9.37 -0.18
CA MET A 183 5.19 -8.35 -0.59
C MET A 183 4.85 -8.61 -2.04
N GLU A 184 3.63 -9.09 -2.25
CA GLU A 184 3.12 -9.46 -3.56
C GLU A 184 3.19 -8.23 -4.51
N ASN A 185 3.72 -8.47 -5.72
CA ASN A 185 4.35 -7.52 -6.64
C ASN A 185 3.70 -6.13 -6.81
N PHE A 186 4.52 -5.08 -6.70
CA PHE A 186 4.17 -3.70 -7.07
C PHE A 186 3.85 -3.61 -8.58
N LEU A 187 2.56 -3.53 -8.92
CA LEU A 187 2.11 -3.17 -10.27
C LEU A 187 1.87 -1.65 -10.31
N GLY A 188 2.95 -0.90 -10.53
CA GLY A 188 2.86 0.49 -10.98
C GLY A 188 2.23 0.51 -12.38
N ALA A 189 0.90 0.47 -12.46
CA ALA A 189 0.17 0.49 -13.70
C ALA A 189 -0.08 1.94 -14.13
N VAL A 190 0.47 2.27 -15.29
CA VAL A 190 0.21 3.52 -16.02
C VAL A 190 -1.22 3.41 -16.57
N ALA A 191 -2.07 4.37 -16.22
CA ALA A 191 -3.27 4.69 -16.99
C ALA A 191 -2.92 5.84 -17.95
#